data_AF-A0A0J9EJJ0-F1
#
_entry.id   AF-A0A0J9EJJ0-F1
#
_cell.length_a   1.000
_cell.length_b   1.000
_cell.length_c   1.000
_cell.angle_alpha   90.00
_cell.angle_beta   90.00
_cell.angle_gamma   90.00
#
_symmetry.space_group_name_H-M   'P 1'
#
loop_
_entity.id
_entity.type
_entity.pdbx_description
1 polymer ?
#
loop_
_entity_poly.entity_id
_entity_poly.type
_entity_poly.pdbx_seq_one_letter_code
_entity_poly.pdbx_strand_id
1 'polypeptide(L)'
;MTDKTMSSATVHLSVPGDWKLWYKHMLEYAKDKKVSDFINLDKPDIFSELEEPLEPECSEEATAEAKIAYDIKVTVWKIKYMKYEKLNEGMTKIQDVIWRTVDVTELQHVCSEDEDVKEIICLLRD
;
A
#
# COMPACT_ATOMS: atom_id res chain seq x y z
N MET A 1 -20.14 23.15 -25.18
CA MET A 1 -18.93 22.47 -24.69
C MET A 1 -19.28 20.99 -24.61
N THR A 2 -18.76 20.18 -25.53
CA THR A 2 -18.86 18.72 -25.42
C THR A 2 -17.86 18.26 -24.39
N ASP A 3 -18.34 17.71 -23.27
CA ASP A 3 -17.53 16.88 -22.39
C ASP A 3 -17.04 15.70 -23.22
N LYS A 4 -15.80 15.82 -23.69
CA LYS A 4 -15.07 14.69 -24.25
C LYS A 4 -14.74 13.81 -23.05
N THR A 5 -15.61 12.84 -22.75
CA THR A 5 -15.28 11.73 -21.87
C THR A 5 -13.96 11.17 -22.38
N MET A 6 -12.87 11.47 -21.68
CA MET A 6 -11.61 10.76 -21.88
C MET A 6 -11.96 9.33 -21.49
N SER A 7 -12.16 8.47 -22.48
CA SER A 7 -12.21 7.03 -22.25
C SER A 7 -10.86 6.68 -21.64
N SER A 8 -10.80 6.55 -20.32
CA SER A 8 -9.65 5.92 -19.66
C SER A 8 -9.59 4.53 -20.26
N ALA A 9 -8.48 4.19 -20.91
CA ALA A 9 -8.30 2.84 -21.41
C ALA A 9 -8.18 1.93 -20.18
N THR A 10 -9.20 1.10 -19.95
CA THR A 10 -9.14 0.03 -18.96
C THR A 10 -8.30 -1.12 -19.50
N VAL A 11 -7.60 -1.79 -18.61
CA VAL A 11 -6.78 -2.98 -18.88
C VAL A 11 -7.63 -4.20 -18.52
N HIS A 12 -7.78 -5.10 -19.49
CA HIS A 12 -8.35 -6.42 -19.27
C HIS A 12 -7.19 -7.41 -19.02
N LEU A 13 -7.28 -8.18 -17.95
CA LEU A 13 -6.20 -9.08 -17.47
C LEU A 13 -6.51 -10.56 -17.76
N SER A 14 -7.69 -10.84 -18.32
CA SER A 14 -8.15 -12.16 -18.77
C SER A 14 -7.18 -12.93 -19.68
N VAL A 15 -6.22 -12.24 -20.33
CA VAL A 15 -5.15 -12.86 -21.11
C VAL A 15 -3.87 -12.94 -20.28
N PRO A 16 -3.26 -14.14 -20.08
CA PRO A 16 -2.07 -14.28 -19.23
C PRO A 16 -0.87 -13.39 -19.61
N GLY A 17 -0.75 -13.06 -20.91
CA GLY A 17 0.28 -12.13 -21.40
C GLY A 17 0.07 -10.70 -20.91
N ASP A 18 -1.18 -10.24 -20.88
CA ASP A 18 -1.55 -8.90 -20.44
C ASP A 18 -1.39 -8.77 -18.93
N TRP A 19 -1.80 -9.78 -18.16
CA TRP A 19 -1.53 -9.85 -16.72
C TRP A 19 -0.03 -9.77 -16.42
N LYS A 20 0.80 -10.55 -17.11
CA LYS A 20 2.26 -10.55 -16.87
C LYS A 20 2.90 -9.20 -17.16
N LEU A 21 2.49 -8.54 -18.24
CA LEU A 21 3.01 -7.23 -18.61
C LEU A 21 2.55 -6.16 -17.61
N TRP A 22 1.27 -6.18 -17.25
CA TRP A 22 0.70 -5.30 -16.24
C TRP A 22 1.37 -5.47 -14.89
N TYR A 23 1.53 -6.71 -14.42
CA TYR A 23 2.17 -7.01 -13.13
C TYR A 23 3.62 -6.52 -13.09
N LYS A 24 4.37 -6.70 -14.19
CA LYS A 24 5.72 -6.14 -14.31
C LYS A 24 5.71 -4.61 -14.20
N HIS A 25 4.76 -3.94 -14.83
CA HIS A 25 4.61 -2.49 -14.72
C HIS A 25 4.28 -2.05 -13.28
N MET A 26 3.37 -2.75 -12.60
CA MET A 26 3.03 -2.49 -11.20
C MET A 26 4.23 -2.70 -10.27
N LEU A 27 5.05 -3.72 -10.51
CA LEU A 27 6.30 -3.95 -9.79
C LEU A 27 7.32 -2.82 -9.98
N GLU A 28 7.47 -2.30 -11.20
CA GLU A 28 8.33 -1.14 -11.46
C GLU A 28 7.80 0.11 -10.75
N TYR A 29 6.50 0.38 -10.83
CA TYR A 29 5.87 1.48 -10.11
C TYR A 29 6.04 1.36 -8.59
N ALA A 30 5.91 0.15 -8.02
CA ALA A 30 6.09 -0.09 -6.60
C ALA A 30 7.55 0.05 -6.14
N LYS A 31 8.53 -0.22 -7.01
CA LYS A 31 9.95 0.07 -6.71
C LYS A 31 10.18 1.56 -6.56
N ASP A 32 9.57 2.39 -7.41
CA ASP A 32 9.65 3.84 -7.29
C ASP A 32 9.00 4.35 -5.99
N LYS A 33 7.93 3.69 -5.56
CA LYS A 33 7.29 3.95 -4.25
C LYS A 33 8.00 3.29 -3.06
N LYS A 34 9.01 2.46 -3.30
CA LYS A 34 9.75 1.69 -2.28
C LYS A 34 8.88 0.73 -1.46
N VAL A 35 7.84 0.17 -2.08
CA VAL A 35 6.92 -0.81 -1.47
C VAL A 35 6.87 -2.12 -2.27
N SER A 36 7.81 -2.33 -3.20
CA SER A 36 7.84 -3.52 -4.08
C SER A 36 7.85 -4.83 -3.32
N ASP A 37 8.35 -4.85 -2.09
CA ASP A 37 8.44 -6.06 -1.28
C ASP A 37 7.07 -6.58 -0.87
N PHE A 38 6.12 -5.68 -0.62
CA PHE A 38 4.75 -6.00 -0.22
C PHE A 38 3.87 -6.46 -1.39
N ILE A 39 4.24 -6.16 -2.63
CA ILE A 39 3.45 -6.58 -3.82
C ILE A 39 4.15 -7.66 -4.65
N ASN A 40 5.37 -8.03 -4.27
CA ASN A 40 6.09 -9.11 -4.94
C ASN A 40 5.49 -10.46 -4.53
N LEU A 41 4.92 -11.18 -5.49
CA LEU A 41 4.27 -12.47 -5.26
C LEU A 41 5.27 -13.57 -4.86
N ASP A 42 6.57 -13.39 -5.14
CA ASP A 42 7.63 -14.32 -4.74
C ASP A 42 8.10 -14.08 -3.29
N LYS A 43 7.73 -12.94 -2.69
CA LYS A 43 8.08 -12.62 -1.30
C LYS A 43 6.93 -12.99 -0.37
N PRO A 44 7.18 -13.33 0.90
CA PRO A 44 6.11 -13.62 1.84
C PRO A 44 5.42 -12.35 2.37
N ASP A 45 6.12 -11.21 2.43
CA ASP A 45 5.67 -10.00 3.13
C ASP A 45 4.30 -9.48 2.62
N ILE A 46 3.37 -9.25 3.55
CA ILE A 46 2.05 -8.64 3.30
C ILE A 46 2.00 -7.31 4.06
N PHE A 47 1.40 -6.27 3.47
CA PHE A 47 1.41 -4.95 4.10
C PHE A 47 0.42 -4.88 5.27
N SER A 48 -0.73 -5.54 5.19
CA SER A 48 -1.73 -5.62 6.26
C SER A 48 -1.20 -6.26 7.56
N GLU A 49 -0.14 -7.07 7.48
CA GLU A 49 0.56 -7.63 8.65
C GLU A 49 1.52 -6.63 9.32
N LEU A 50 1.81 -5.49 8.68
CA LEU A 50 2.67 -4.46 9.24
C LEU A 50 1.91 -3.65 10.31
N GLU A 51 2.30 -3.83 11.57
CA GLU A 51 1.71 -3.07 12.67
C GLU A 51 2.05 -1.56 12.60
N GLU A 52 1.03 -0.73 12.82
CA GLU A 52 1.21 0.71 13.01
C GLU A 52 2.00 0.97 14.32
N PRO A 53 3.05 1.80 14.30
CA PRO A 53 3.81 2.12 15.50
C PRO A 53 2.94 2.80 16.57
N LEU A 54 2.87 2.21 17.76
CA LEU A 54 2.13 2.76 18.90
C LEU A 54 2.82 3.98 19.51
N GLU A 55 2.04 5.04 19.74
CA GLU A 55 2.51 6.22 20.46
C GLU A 55 2.91 5.84 21.90
N PRO A 56 4.06 6.31 22.41
CA PRO A 56 4.47 5.98 23.76
C PRO A 56 3.54 6.63 24.79
N GLU A 57 3.25 5.88 25.85
CA GLU A 57 2.51 6.39 27.00
C GLU A 57 3.37 7.36 27.83
N CYS A 58 2.72 8.41 28.33
CA CYS A 58 3.35 9.35 29.26
C CYS A 58 3.55 8.67 30.63
N SER A 59 4.70 8.89 31.25
CA SER A 59 4.93 8.43 32.63
C SER A 59 4.14 9.30 33.62
N GLU A 60 3.56 8.68 34.65
CA GLU A 60 2.95 9.41 35.78
C GLU A 60 4.00 10.09 36.68
N GLU A 61 5.27 9.66 36.59
CA GLU A 61 6.35 10.26 37.37
C GLU A 61 6.73 11.65 36.86
N ALA A 62 6.54 12.66 37.71
CA ALA A 62 6.92 14.05 37.44
C ALA A 62 8.42 14.34 37.67
N THR A 63 9.31 13.43 37.25
CA THR A 63 10.78 13.61 37.34
C THR A 63 11.36 14.13 36.02
N ALA A 64 12.51 14.80 36.09
CA ALA A 64 13.19 15.31 34.89
C ALA A 64 13.69 14.15 34.01
N GLU A 65 14.15 13.07 34.63
CA GLU A 65 14.58 11.85 33.96
C GLU A 65 13.42 11.16 33.24
N ALA A 66 12.23 11.06 33.86
CA ALA A 66 11.05 10.50 33.22
C ALA A 66 10.63 11.30 31.98
N LYS A 67 10.72 12.64 32.05
CA LYS A 67 10.48 13.51 30.90
C LYS A 67 11.48 13.27 29.76
N ILE A 68 12.78 13.22 30.07
CA ILE A 68 13.81 12.96 29.06
C ILE A 68 13.62 11.58 28.41
N ALA A 69 13.30 10.56 29.20
CA ALA A 69 13.05 9.21 28.69
C ALA A 69 11.81 9.18 27.77
N TYR A 70 10.75 9.89 28.13
CA TYR A 70 9.56 10.04 27.30
C TYR A 70 9.86 10.76 25.97
N ASP A 71 10.57 11.89 26.02
CA ASP A 71 10.93 12.66 24.82
C ASP A 71 11.76 11.82 23.83
N ILE A 72 12.66 10.96 24.33
CA ILE A 72 13.40 9.99 23.51
C ILE A 72 12.46 8.98 22.87
N LYS A 73 11.55 8.38 23.65
CA LYS A 73 10.55 7.41 23.12
C LYS A 73 9.69 8.04 22.03
N VAL A 74 9.21 9.28 22.25
CA VAL A 74 8.41 10.03 21.26
C VAL A 74 9.20 10.26 19.98
N THR A 75 10.48 10.62 20.09
CA THR A 75 11.34 10.83 18.92
C THR A 75 11.53 9.53 18.12
N VAL A 76 11.76 8.41 18.79
CA VAL A 76 11.88 7.10 18.15
C VAL A 76 10.56 6.68 17.49
N TRP A 77 9.43 6.88 18.17
CA TRP A 77 8.11 6.61 17.62
C TRP A 77 7.84 7.44 16.37
N LYS A 78 8.08 8.76 16.39
CA LYS A 78 7.92 9.63 15.20
C LYS A 78 8.70 9.12 13.99
N ILE A 79 9.94 8.67 14.20
CA ILE A 79 10.75 8.10 13.10
C ILE A 79 10.13 6.81 12.55
N LYS A 80 9.63 5.92 13.41
CA LYS A 80 8.94 4.69 12.97
C LYS A 80 7.64 5.03 12.24
N TYR A 81 6.83 5.92 12.80
CA TYR A 81 5.56 6.36 12.25
C TYR A 81 5.73 6.98 10.86
N MET A 82 6.68 7.90 10.68
CA MET A 82 6.98 8.49 9.36
C MET A 82 7.43 7.45 8.32
N LYS A 83 8.04 6.34 8.74
CA LYS A 83 8.38 5.26 7.81
C LYS A 83 7.14 4.47 7.42
N TYR A 84 6.32 4.10 8.41
CA TYR A 84 5.04 3.42 8.20
C TYR A 84 4.13 4.22 7.27
N GLU A 85 3.93 5.51 7.54
CA GLU A 85 3.10 6.42 6.74
C GLU A 85 3.55 6.47 5.28
N LYS A 86 4.85 6.53 5.01
CA LYS A 86 5.39 6.52 3.63
C LYS A 86 5.12 5.20 2.90
N LEU A 87 5.20 4.07 3.61
CA LEU A 87 4.86 2.78 3.04
C LEU A 87 3.35 2.71 2.75
N ASN A 88 2.53 3.13 3.71
CA ASN A 88 1.07 3.19 3.56
C ASN A 88 0.66 4.06 2.36
N GLU A 89 1.22 5.26 2.24
CA GLU A 89 0.99 6.15 1.10
C GLU A 89 1.39 5.48 -0.24
N GLY A 90 2.49 4.73 -0.25
CA GLY A 90 2.92 3.94 -1.41
C GLY A 90 1.89 2.87 -1.79
N MET A 91 1.35 2.15 -0.81
CA MET A 91 0.34 1.11 -1.00
C MET A 91 -0.99 1.68 -1.50
N THR A 92 -1.49 2.76 -0.87
CA THR A 92 -2.72 3.44 -1.33
C THR A 92 -2.59 3.93 -2.77
N LYS A 93 -1.41 4.43 -3.18
CA LYS A 93 -1.17 4.84 -4.57
C LYS A 93 -1.18 3.68 -5.55
N ILE A 94 -0.69 2.50 -5.14
CA ILE A 94 -0.75 1.31 -5.99
C ILE A 94 -2.20 0.87 -6.14
N GLN A 95 -2.93 0.80 -5.03
CA GLN A 95 -4.36 0.46 -5.00
C GLN A 95 -5.18 1.40 -5.89
N ASP A 96 -4.99 2.73 -5.79
CA ASP A 96 -5.65 3.72 -6.66
C ASP A 96 -5.37 3.48 -8.14
N VAL A 97 -4.12 3.14 -8.50
CA VAL A 97 -3.77 2.79 -9.89
C VAL A 97 -4.52 1.54 -10.36
N ILE A 98 -4.61 0.51 -9.51
CA ILE A 98 -5.37 -0.71 -9.83
C ILE A 98 -6.84 -0.34 -10.12
N TRP A 99 -7.52 0.32 -9.18
CA TRP A 99 -8.94 0.70 -9.32
C TRP A 99 -9.24 1.62 -10.50
N ARG A 100 -8.27 2.47 -10.91
CA ARG A 100 -8.44 3.39 -12.04
C ARG A 100 -8.18 2.76 -13.40
N THR A 101 -7.37 1.70 -13.44
CA THR A 101 -6.83 1.18 -14.70
C THR A 101 -7.31 -0.23 -15.03
N VAL A 102 -7.66 -1.05 -14.03
CA VAL A 102 -8.17 -2.41 -14.27
C VAL A 102 -9.66 -2.35 -14.55
N ASP A 103 -10.12 -3.14 -15.51
CA ASP A 103 -11.53 -3.22 -15.84
C ASP A 103 -12.37 -3.74 -14.65
N VAL A 104 -13.55 -3.17 -14.45
CA VAL A 104 -14.43 -3.51 -13.33
C VAL A 104 -14.84 -4.99 -13.33
N THR A 105 -14.91 -5.64 -14.51
CA THR A 105 -15.26 -7.07 -14.57
C THR A 105 -14.17 -7.96 -14.00
N GLU A 106 -12.90 -7.54 -14.08
CA GLU A 106 -11.76 -8.26 -13.50
C GLU A 106 -11.73 -8.10 -11.97
N LEU A 107 -12.26 -6.98 -11.46
CA LEU A 107 -12.28 -6.65 -10.03
C LEU A 107 -13.48 -7.27 -9.28
N GLN A 108 -14.39 -7.96 -9.96
CA GLN A 108 -15.62 -8.51 -9.37
C GLN A 108 -15.38 -9.51 -8.22
N HIS A 109 -14.16 -10.05 -8.12
CA HIS A 109 -13.76 -11.02 -7.09
C HIS A 109 -13.10 -10.36 -5.87
N VAL A 110 -12.77 -9.07 -5.96
CA VAL A 110 -12.22 -8.30 -4.83
C VAL A 110 -13.36 -7.95 -3.89
N CYS A 111 -13.22 -8.34 -2.62
CA CYS A 111 -14.33 -8.26 -1.65
C CYS A 111 -14.45 -6.87 -1.01
N SER A 112 -13.34 -6.12 -0.96
CA SER A 112 -13.28 -4.80 -0.36
C SER A 112 -12.29 -3.89 -1.07
N GLU A 113 -12.59 -2.59 -1.12
CA GLU A 113 -11.62 -1.57 -1.54
C GLU A 113 -10.44 -1.46 -0.58
N ASP A 114 -10.56 -1.98 0.65
CA ASP A 114 -9.52 -1.96 1.69
C ASP A 114 -8.66 -3.24 1.70
N GLU A 115 -8.87 -4.16 0.75
CA GLU A 115 -8.13 -5.42 0.66
C GLU A 115 -6.63 -5.17 0.38
N ASP A 116 -5.75 -6.02 0.92
CA ASP A 116 -4.31 -5.83 0.72
C ASP A 116 -3.99 -5.91 -0.77
N VAL A 117 -3.19 -4.97 -1.26
CA VAL A 117 -2.83 -4.87 -2.68
C VAL A 117 -2.27 -6.17 -3.22
N LYS A 118 -1.52 -6.93 -2.42
CA LYS A 118 -0.96 -8.22 -2.84
C LYS A 118 -2.05 -9.25 -3.04
N GLU A 119 -3.05 -9.26 -2.17
CA GLU A 119 -4.23 -10.13 -2.28
C GLU A 119 -5.05 -9.76 -3.51
N ILE A 120 -5.27 -8.46 -3.75
CA ILE A 120 -5.90 -7.97 -4.99
C ILE A 120 -5.13 -8.47 -6.22
N ILE A 121 -3.80 -8.33 -6.24
CA ILE A 121 -2.97 -8.80 -7.36
C ILE A 121 -3.07 -10.33 -7.55
N CYS A 122 -3.15 -11.10 -6.46
CA CYS A 122 -3.36 -12.53 -6.52
C CYS A 122 -4.73 -12.87 -7.15
N LEU A 123 -5.78 -12.18 -6.76
CA LEU A 123 -7.13 -12.38 -7.30
C LEU A 123 -7.22 -12.03 -8.79
N LEU A 124 -6.46 -11.02 -9.24
CA LEU A 124 -6.42 -10.61 -10.65
C LEU A 124 -5.63 -11.56 -11.56
N ARG A 125 -4.94 -12.57 -11.01
CA ARG A 125 -4.16 -13.53 -11.79
C ARG A 125 -5.00 -14.70 -12.32
N ASP A 126 -6.09 -15.01 -11.63
CA ASP A 126 -6.90 -16.22 -11.82
C ASP A 126 -8.20 -15.91 -12.60
#